data_AF-A0A172TG35-F1
#
_entry.id   AF-A0A172TG35-F1
#
_cell.length_a   1.000
_cell.length_b   1.000
_cell.length_c   1.000
_cell.angle_alpha   90.00
_cell.angle_beta   90.00
_cell.angle_gamma   90.00
#
_symmetry.space_group_name_H-M   'P 1'
#
loop_
_entity.id
_entity.type
_entity.pdbx_description
1 polymer ?
#
loop_
_entity_poly.entity_id
_entity_poly.type
_entity_poly.pdbx_seq_one_letter_code
_entity_poly.pdbx_strand_id
1 'polypeptide(L)'
;MKLEDQELLFSLFHDGSIRAIERHGNKITFSVDILYLAERINSSYEYFEIVLNDTLEFYFEDSESNEITTQPQGINKLELEILKTELIEEKIKIFCSANNGCLFGFLIINAKDIRVLDPKQNNINLKVLEVIAKNYWEEFGHELS
;
A
#
# COMPACT_ATOMS: atom_id res chain seq x y z
N MET A 1 -0.60 3.54 -14.60
CA MET A 1 0.39 4.34 -13.83
C MET A 1 1.80 3.89 -14.23
N LYS A 2 2.79 4.79 -14.39
CA LYS A 2 4.18 4.37 -14.72
C LYS A 2 4.86 3.74 -13.48
N LEU A 3 5.94 2.97 -13.64
CA LEU A 3 6.59 2.26 -12.52
C LEU A 3 7.08 3.20 -11.40
N GLU A 4 7.70 4.33 -11.75
CA GLU A 4 8.15 5.35 -10.79
C GLU A 4 6.99 5.92 -9.96
N ASP A 5 5.84 6.16 -10.62
CA ASP A 5 4.62 6.63 -9.96
C ASP A 5 4.05 5.56 -9.00
N GLN A 6 4.22 4.26 -9.31
CA GLN A 6 3.79 3.15 -8.45
C GLN A 6 4.67 3.04 -7.20
N GLU A 7 5.99 3.19 -7.35
CA GLU A 7 6.92 3.25 -6.21
C GLU A 7 6.59 4.43 -5.29
N LEU A 8 6.39 5.61 -5.89
CA LEU A 8 5.99 6.80 -5.14
C LEU A 8 4.68 6.57 -4.39
N LEU A 9 3.66 6.00 -5.04
CA LEU A 9 2.38 5.69 -4.41
C LEU A 9 2.53 4.90 -3.12
N PHE A 10 3.24 3.77 -3.14
CA PHE A 10 3.40 2.94 -1.95
C PHE A 10 4.38 3.55 -0.94
N SER A 11 5.29 4.43 -1.38
CA SER A 11 6.13 5.23 -0.48
C SER A 11 5.32 6.28 0.30
N LEU A 12 4.28 6.86 -0.31
CA LEU A 12 3.35 7.77 0.37
C LEU A 12 2.51 7.05 1.43
N PHE A 13 2.33 5.74 1.30
CA PHE A 13 1.63 4.89 2.26
C PHE A 13 2.53 4.32 3.37
N HIS A 14 3.70 4.93 3.61
CA HIS A 14 4.52 4.60 4.78
C HIS A 14 3.70 4.70 6.07
N ASP A 15 3.92 3.75 7.00
CA ASP A 15 3.13 3.54 8.22
C ASP A 15 1.66 3.15 7.98
N GLY A 16 1.27 2.88 6.72
CA GLY A 16 -0.05 2.36 6.38
C GLY A 16 -0.15 0.84 6.61
N SER A 17 -1.34 0.36 6.96
CA SER A 17 -1.60 -1.08 7.12
C SER A 17 -2.38 -1.67 5.93
N ILE A 18 -1.89 -2.76 5.35
CA ILE A 18 -2.54 -3.45 4.22
C ILE A 18 -3.56 -4.46 4.75
N ARG A 19 -4.82 -4.35 4.31
CA ARG A 19 -5.91 -5.22 4.75
C ARG A 19 -6.89 -5.56 3.64
N ALA A 20 -7.84 -6.44 3.95
CA ALA A 20 -8.97 -6.78 3.08
C ALA A 20 -8.55 -7.16 1.64
N ILE A 21 -7.48 -7.93 1.49
CA ILE A 21 -6.98 -8.36 0.19
C ILE A 21 -7.96 -9.38 -0.41
N GLU A 22 -8.51 -9.07 -1.57
CA GLU A 22 -9.42 -9.89 -2.34
C GLU A 22 -8.88 -10.08 -3.76
N ARG A 23 -9.12 -11.27 -4.33
CA ARG A 23 -8.71 -11.59 -5.71
C ARG A 23 -9.92 -12.07 -6.52
N HIS A 24 -10.11 -11.44 -7.68
CA HIS A 24 -11.13 -11.80 -8.66
C HIS A 24 -10.49 -11.94 -10.04
N GLY A 25 -10.11 -13.18 -10.40
CA GLY A 25 -9.31 -13.43 -11.60
C GLY A 25 -7.94 -12.74 -11.50
N ASN A 26 -7.61 -11.92 -12.50
CA ASN A 26 -6.36 -11.13 -12.53
C ASN A 26 -6.48 -9.76 -11.85
N LYS A 27 -7.61 -9.47 -11.20
CA LYS A 27 -7.80 -8.25 -10.42
C LYS A 27 -7.55 -8.56 -8.95
N ILE A 28 -6.79 -7.71 -8.27
CA ILE A 28 -6.65 -7.72 -6.82
C ILE A 28 -7.09 -6.38 -6.26
N THR A 29 -7.81 -6.41 -5.16
CA THR A 29 -8.21 -5.23 -4.39
C THR A 29 -7.77 -5.39 -2.94
N PHE A 30 -7.34 -4.31 -2.32
CA PHE A 30 -7.01 -4.29 -0.88
C PHE A 30 -7.15 -2.87 -0.34
N SER A 31 -7.35 -2.73 0.97
CA SER A 31 -7.30 -1.43 1.63
C SER A 31 -5.91 -1.15 2.18
N VAL A 32 -5.55 0.14 2.19
CA VAL A 32 -4.45 0.67 2.97
C VAL A 32 -5.03 1.60 4.01
N ASP A 33 -5.05 1.16 5.27
CA ASP A 33 -5.51 1.94 6.41
C ASP A 33 -4.41 2.94 6.78
N ILE A 34 -4.69 4.23 6.63
CA ILE A 34 -3.74 5.33 6.83
C ILE A 34 -4.50 6.62 7.16
N LEU A 35 -4.93 6.70 8.42
CA LEU A 35 -5.86 7.71 8.92
C LEU A 35 -5.44 9.14 8.57
N TYR A 36 -4.18 9.49 8.82
CA TYR A 36 -3.69 10.85 8.69
C TYR A 36 -3.67 11.39 7.25
N LEU A 37 -3.63 10.51 6.24
CA LEU A 37 -3.81 10.90 4.84
C LEU A 37 -5.27 10.86 4.41
N ALA A 38 -6.02 9.85 4.86
CA ALA A 38 -7.41 9.67 4.48
C ALA A 38 -8.30 10.82 4.99
N GLU A 39 -8.12 11.24 6.25
CA GLU A 39 -8.89 12.32 6.88
C GLU A 39 -8.74 13.67 6.18
N ARG A 40 -7.61 13.89 5.48
CA ARG A 40 -7.34 15.11 4.71
C ARG A 40 -8.21 15.23 3.46
N ILE A 41 -8.73 14.10 2.95
CA ILE A 41 -9.73 14.10 1.87
C ILE A 41 -11.12 14.28 2.46
N ASN A 42 -11.42 13.52 3.51
CA ASN A 42 -12.66 13.62 4.25
C ASN A 42 -12.43 13.09 5.66
N SER A 43 -12.82 13.84 6.68
CA SER A 43 -12.60 13.49 8.09
C SER A 43 -13.31 12.23 8.59
N SER A 44 -14.10 11.57 7.74
CA SER A 44 -14.72 10.26 8.04
C SER A 44 -14.03 9.09 7.35
N TYR A 45 -12.97 9.34 6.58
CA TYR A 45 -12.23 8.31 5.87
C TYR A 45 -11.02 7.85 6.69
N GLU A 46 -10.78 6.55 6.69
CA GLU A 46 -9.68 5.92 7.45
C GLU A 46 -8.69 5.17 6.54
N TYR A 47 -9.06 4.94 5.28
CA TYR A 47 -8.30 4.10 4.34
C TYR A 47 -8.46 4.56 2.89
N PHE A 48 -7.60 4.01 2.04
CA PHE A 48 -7.71 4.02 0.59
C PHE A 48 -7.91 2.60 0.07
N GLU A 49 -8.67 2.43 -1.01
CA GLU A 49 -8.74 1.15 -1.72
C GLU A 49 -7.77 1.16 -2.91
N ILE A 50 -6.91 0.15 -2.97
CA ILE A 50 -5.97 -0.07 -4.05
C ILE A 50 -6.52 -1.15 -4.95
N VAL A 51 -6.58 -0.85 -6.24
CA VAL A 51 -7.05 -1.76 -7.28
C VAL A 51 -5.91 -2.05 -8.23
N LEU A 52 -5.45 -3.29 -8.22
CA LEU A 52 -4.50 -3.84 -9.17
C LEU A 52 -5.26 -4.54 -10.29
N ASN A 53 -5.12 -4.07 -11.52
CA ASN A 53 -5.67 -4.72 -12.71
C ASN A 53 -4.56 -5.43 -13.49
N ASP A 54 -4.89 -6.57 -14.09
CA ASP A 54 -3.96 -7.43 -14.82
C ASP A 54 -2.70 -7.76 -14.00
N THR A 55 -2.91 -8.22 -12.76
CA THR A 55 -1.85 -8.61 -11.84
C THR A 55 -1.11 -9.84 -12.34
N LEU A 56 0.19 -9.69 -12.57
CA LEU A 56 1.11 -10.76 -12.95
C LEU A 56 1.68 -11.47 -11.71
N GLU A 57 2.04 -10.69 -10.69
CA GLU A 57 2.60 -11.22 -9.44
C GLU A 57 2.01 -10.49 -8.23
N PHE A 58 1.67 -11.27 -7.22
CA PHE A 58 1.23 -10.78 -5.92
C PHE A 58 1.48 -11.88 -4.89
N TYR A 59 2.50 -11.69 -4.05
CA TYR A 59 2.86 -12.64 -3.00
C TYR A 59 3.64 -11.95 -1.89
N PHE A 60 3.60 -12.53 -0.69
CA PHE A 60 4.46 -12.13 0.42
C PHE A 60 5.60 -13.13 0.55
N GLU A 61 6.82 -12.64 0.75
CA GLU A 61 8.03 -13.42 0.99
C GLU A 61 8.60 -13.06 2.37
N ASP A 62 8.64 -14.02 3.28
CA ASP A 62 9.26 -13.87 4.60
C ASP A 62 10.78 -13.67 4.45
N SER A 63 11.32 -12.65 5.12
CA SER A 63 12.75 -12.29 5.00
C SER A 63 13.72 -13.22 5.74
N GLU A 64 13.26 -13.96 6.75
CA GLU A 64 14.07 -14.90 7.51
C GLU A 64 13.97 -16.31 6.92
N SER A 65 12.75 -16.78 6.66
CA SER A 65 12.49 -18.15 6.20
C SER A 65 12.51 -18.30 4.68
N ASN A 66 12.35 -17.20 3.92
CA ASN A 66 12.08 -17.21 2.48
C ASN A 66 10.80 -17.98 2.11
N GLU A 67 9.88 -18.17 3.05
CA GLU A 67 8.57 -18.76 2.78
C GLU A 67 7.72 -17.79 1.95
N ILE A 68 7.10 -18.31 0.89
CA ILE A 68 6.27 -17.52 -0.03
C ILE A 68 4.80 -17.82 0.21
N THR A 69 4.05 -16.79 0.59
CA THR A 69 2.58 -16.82 0.68
C THR A 69 1.96 -16.15 -0.54
N THR A 70 1.34 -16.93 -1.42
CA THR A 70 0.71 -16.44 -2.67
C THR A 70 -0.80 -16.24 -2.58
N GLN A 71 -1.43 -16.79 -1.54
CA GLN A 71 -2.88 -16.78 -1.37
C GLN A 71 -3.31 -15.52 -0.59
N PRO A 72 -4.25 -14.70 -1.11
CA PRO A 72 -4.75 -13.51 -0.42
C PRO A 72 -5.20 -13.76 1.02
N GLN A 73 -5.86 -14.90 1.27
CA GLN A 73 -6.33 -15.27 2.62
C GLN A 73 -5.18 -15.59 3.57
N GLY A 74 -4.03 -16.03 3.06
CA GLY A 74 -2.81 -16.20 3.85
C GLY A 74 -2.20 -14.84 4.18
N ILE A 75 -2.07 -13.97 3.19
CA ILE A 75 -1.49 -12.64 3.34
C ILE A 75 -2.34 -11.76 4.30
N ASN A 76 -3.67 -11.84 4.21
CA ASN A 76 -4.58 -11.12 5.12
C ASN A 76 -4.39 -11.46 6.61
N LYS A 77 -3.88 -12.66 6.92
CA LYS A 77 -3.63 -13.07 8.31
C LYS A 77 -2.34 -12.48 8.87
N LEU A 78 -1.48 -11.94 8.01
CA LEU A 78 -0.17 -11.42 8.40
C LEU A 78 -0.22 -9.99 8.94
N GLU A 79 -1.37 -9.30 8.90
CA GLU A 79 -1.51 -7.93 9.43
C GLU A 79 -0.35 -7.01 9.00
N LEU A 80 -0.19 -6.84 7.68
CA LEU A 80 0.99 -6.18 7.11
C LEU A 80 0.99 -4.66 7.35
N GLU A 81 2.13 -4.13 7.79
CA GLU A 81 2.39 -2.70 7.94
C GLU A 81 3.52 -2.28 6.99
N ILE A 82 3.33 -1.19 6.25
CA ILE A 82 4.25 -0.71 5.22
C ILE A 82 5.40 0.06 5.87
N LEU A 83 6.62 -0.46 5.73
CA LEU A 83 7.82 0.17 6.27
C LEU A 83 8.65 0.86 5.19
N LYS A 84 8.76 0.26 4.01
CA LYS A 84 9.55 0.83 2.91
C LYS A 84 9.07 0.28 1.57
N THR A 85 9.18 1.09 0.53
CA THR A 85 8.92 0.66 -0.85
C THR A 85 10.19 0.82 -1.68
N GLU A 86 10.43 -0.14 -2.57
CA GLU A 86 11.52 -0.14 -3.55
C GLU A 86 11.01 -0.66 -4.90
N LEU A 87 11.55 -0.11 -5.99
CA LEU A 87 11.37 -0.65 -7.34
C LEU A 87 12.53 -1.58 -7.72
N ILE A 88 12.23 -2.84 -8.04
CA ILE A 88 13.23 -3.83 -8.49
C ILE A 88 12.71 -4.57 -9.71
N GLU A 89 13.46 -4.56 -10.82
CA GLU A 89 13.20 -5.39 -12.01
C GLU A 89 11.73 -5.34 -12.48
N GLU A 90 11.18 -4.12 -12.55
CA GLU A 90 9.78 -3.81 -12.93
C GLU A 90 8.70 -4.24 -11.92
N LYS A 91 9.09 -4.58 -10.69
CA LYS A 91 8.17 -4.96 -9.60
C LYS A 91 8.26 -3.98 -8.45
N ILE A 92 7.13 -3.74 -7.81
CA ILE A 92 7.09 -3.03 -6.54
C ILE A 92 7.37 -4.05 -5.43
N LYS A 93 8.41 -3.76 -4.65
CA LYS A 93 8.81 -4.53 -3.48
C LYS A 93 8.55 -3.68 -2.24
N ILE A 94 7.56 -4.08 -1.44
CA ILE A 94 7.16 -3.37 -0.23
C ILE A 94 7.66 -4.16 0.97
N PHE A 95 8.66 -3.62 1.66
CA PHE A 95 9.11 -4.15 2.94
C PHE A 95 8.06 -3.88 4.00
N CYS A 96 7.60 -4.94 4.64
CA CYS A 96 6.52 -4.89 5.61
C CYS A 96 6.94 -5.51 6.95
N SER A 97 6.39 -4.94 8.02
CA SER A 97 6.22 -5.63 9.30
C SER A 97 4.98 -6.52 9.19
N ALA A 98 4.98 -7.67 9.86
CA ALA A 98 3.90 -8.65 9.87
C ALA A 98 3.68 -9.20 11.29
N ASN A 99 2.46 -9.64 11.58
CA ASN A 99 2.02 -10.16 12.87
C ASN A 99 2.38 -9.21 14.01
N ASN A 100 2.03 -7.93 13.88
CA ASN A 100 2.37 -6.86 14.85
C ASN A 100 3.87 -6.73 15.12
N GLY A 101 4.68 -6.78 14.05
CA GLY A 101 6.13 -6.62 14.13
C GLY A 101 6.91 -7.84 14.59
N CYS A 102 6.27 -9.02 14.70
CA CYS A 102 6.95 -10.27 15.03
C CYS A 102 7.68 -10.88 13.82
N LEU A 103 7.33 -10.48 12.61
CA LEU A 103 7.89 -11.03 11.37
C LEU A 103 8.11 -9.90 10.37
N PHE A 104 9.11 -10.04 9.51
CA PHE A 104 9.41 -9.08 8.46
C PHE A 104 9.49 -9.78 7.11
N GLY A 105 9.08 -9.08 6.06
CA GLY A 105 9.12 -9.65 4.73
C GLY A 105 8.78 -8.64 3.65
N PHE A 106 8.59 -9.15 2.45
CA PHE A 106 8.38 -8.34 1.27
C PHE A 106 7.07 -8.73 0.59
N LEU A 107 6.15 -7.77 0.47
CA LEU A 107 5.03 -7.89 -0.43
C LEU A 107 5.49 -7.49 -1.84
N ILE A 108 5.47 -8.44 -2.76
CA ILE A 108 5.86 -8.26 -4.15
C ILE A 108 4.61 -8.03 -4.99
N ILE A 109 4.59 -6.94 -5.76
CA ILE A 109 3.48 -6.55 -6.61
C ILE A 109 3.99 -6.29 -8.03
N ASN A 110 3.35 -6.93 -9.01
CA ASN A 110 3.53 -6.64 -10.42
C ASN A 110 2.14 -6.61 -11.09
N ALA A 111 1.73 -5.42 -11.54
CA ALA A 111 0.44 -5.20 -12.18
C ALA A 111 0.56 -4.15 -13.29
N LYS A 112 -0.23 -4.29 -14.36
CA LYS A 112 -0.18 -3.36 -15.49
C LYS A 112 -0.83 -2.02 -15.17
N ASP A 113 -1.86 -2.04 -14.33
CA ASP A 113 -2.58 -0.84 -13.93
C ASP A 113 -2.91 -0.88 -12.44
N ILE A 114 -2.64 0.25 -11.78
CA ILE A 114 -2.85 0.46 -10.35
C ILE A 114 -3.69 1.72 -10.21
N ARG A 115 -4.80 1.61 -9.48
CA ARG A 115 -5.69 2.72 -9.15
C ARG A 115 -5.84 2.83 -7.64
N VAL A 116 -6.02 4.06 -7.19
CA VAL A 116 -6.28 4.42 -5.80
C VAL A 116 -7.67 5.01 -5.75
N LEU A 117 -8.53 4.48 -4.89
CA LEU A 117 -9.89 4.94 -4.69
C LEU A 117 -10.08 5.40 -3.24
N ASP A 118 -10.97 6.37 -3.04
CA ASP A 118 -11.50 6.68 -1.72
C ASP A 118 -12.60 5.67 -1.30
N PRO A 119 -13.08 5.69 -0.05
CA PRO A 119 -14.19 4.84 0.41
C PRO A 119 -15.51 5.02 -0.37
N LYS A 120 -15.66 6.09 -1.15
CA LYS A 120 -16.81 6.34 -2.04
C LYS A 120 -16.54 5.94 -3.49
N GLN A 121 -15.45 5.21 -3.76
CA GLN A 121 -15.05 4.71 -5.08
C GLN A 121 -14.68 5.82 -6.07
N ASN A 122 -14.34 7.01 -5.59
CA ASN A 122 -13.78 8.08 -6.41
C ASN A 122 -12.29 7.82 -6.65
N ASN A 123 -11.83 7.95 -7.90
CA ASN A 123 -10.41 7.83 -8.19
C ASN A 123 -9.64 9.00 -7.56
N ILE A 124 -8.60 8.66 -6.80
CA ILE A 124 -7.64 9.59 -6.24
C ILE A 124 -6.44 9.68 -7.17
N ASN A 125 -6.14 10.89 -7.61
CA ASN A 125 -4.97 11.16 -8.42
C ASN A 125 -3.71 11.14 -7.54
N LEU A 126 -2.64 10.50 -8.00
CA LEU A 126 -1.37 10.45 -7.27
C LEU A 126 -0.88 11.84 -6.86
N LYS A 127 -1.00 12.85 -7.72
CA LYS A 127 -0.60 14.24 -7.41
C LYS A 127 -1.39 14.83 -6.24
N VAL A 128 -2.66 14.44 -6.09
CA VAL A 128 -3.48 14.88 -4.96
C VAL A 128 -2.96 14.23 -3.68
N LEU A 129 -2.64 12.94 -3.74
CA LEU A 129 -2.07 12.21 -2.61
C LEU A 129 -0.69 12.76 -2.20
N GLU A 130 0.17 13.11 -3.16
CA GLU A 130 1.46 13.76 -2.91
C GLU A 130 1.29 15.09 -2.18
N VAL A 131 0.36 15.94 -2.62
CA VAL A 131 0.09 17.24 -1.98
C VAL A 131 -0.43 17.04 -0.55
N ILE A 132 -1.32 16.07 -0.35
CA ILE A 132 -1.86 15.75 0.98
C ILE A 132 -0.74 15.29 1.93
N ALA A 133 0.08 14.34 1.48
CA ALA A 133 1.19 13.83 2.29
C ALA A 133 2.21 14.91 2.60
N LYS A 134 2.57 15.73 1.61
CA LYS A 134 3.50 16.85 1.81
C LYS A 134 2.97 17.84 2.84
N ASN A 135 1.71 18.28 2.70
CA ASN A 135 1.11 19.24 3.64
C ASN A 135 1.07 18.67 5.06
N TYR A 136 0.76 17.38 5.22
CA TYR A 136 0.76 16.71 6.51
C TYR A 136 2.15 16.77 7.17
N TRP A 137 3.22 16.39 6.45
CA TRP A 137 4.58 16.38 7.00
C TRP A 137 5.13 17.78 7.26
N GLU A 138 4.77 18.77 6.44
CA GLU A 138 5.11 20.18 6.69
C GLU A 138 4.45 20.69 7.97
N GLU A 139 3.15 20.44 8.16
CA GLU A 139 2.42 20.84 9.37
C GLU A 139 2.98 20.11 10.62
N PHE A 140 3.23 18.80 10.53
CA PHE A 140 3.79 18.02 11.64
C PHE A 140 5.18 18.52 12.05
N GLY A 141 6.03 18.85 11.09
CA GLY A 141 7.36 19.42 11.35
C GLY A 141 7.31 20.80 12.02
N HIS A 142 6.25 21.58 11.79
CA HIS A 142 6.03 22.88 12.42
C HIS A 142 5.42 22.79 13.83
N GLU A 143 4.68 21.73 14.16
CA GLU A 143 4.16 21.52 15.53
C GLU A 143 5.25 21.10 16.53
N LEU A 144 6.41 20.64 16.04
CA LEU A 144 7.57 20.23 16.84
C LEU A 144 8.66 21.32 16.97
N SER A 145 8.47 22.49 16.34
CA SER A 145 9.42 23.63 16.36
C SER A 145 8.95 24.77 17.26
#